data_AF-A0A933ZAX0-F1
#
_entry.id   AF-A0A933ZAX0-F1
#
_cell.length_a   1.000
_cell.length_b   1.000
_cell.length_c   1.000
_cell.angle_alpha   90.00
_cell.angle_beta   90.00
_cell.angle_gamma   90.00
#
_symmetry.space_group_name_H-M   'P 1'
#
loop_
_entity.id
_entity.type
_entity.pdbx_description
1 polymer ?
#
loop_
_entity_poly.entity_id
_entity_poly.type
_entity_poly.pdbx_seq_one_letter_code
_entity_poly.pdbx_strand_id
1 'polypeptide(L)'
;MSGASGRAGAKWLLGVAAVALIAAAFAVTRIRSTPTLCTASTRLASTLTQSLDIEAFVFRGTPTLDRFVIDLEALLRRYEAAGKGNVHVRIRDSKDPATRNDAIQSGLNELSFGEPTDGDSATIVTGHMGIVLKYGAEKDLIAALSPDNALGLEFWITSKLRELRAKAEGRVFRVGVLTGHDELKLTESNFMSTGQVSIASVITQNVPYYQFVDVDLRAGEQEIDDALVGLIVTQPGKDLTEKELRRIDRFVMRGHPLAVFAGAANVRAGDATMQATLSTHGLERLLGGYGMEMGRDVVIDTAQPVRVTASTHRGVVSVAFPSFVEASSDPAKGGGARMLDPSHPVFFRLDTLGLPFASSIELKPARQPGASIRALARSSAQAERATSDTVDLRPSQTWPAPASPQQVVLAAVASGRLSSAFPSGDKMGIDAPARSTKDTRVVLIASSQFLANPVQRAARAPSAAPAAFPTGGDEALLMLSPSYAQNKLINTILAFKNTLDYLGFEDDFTECLPTGADAGR
;
A
#
# COMPACT_ATOMS: atom_id res chain seq x y z
N MET A 1 -2.94 -55.20 -66.12
CA MET A 1 -1.96 -54.78 -65.10
C MET A 1 -1.39 -53.43 -65.50
N SER A 2 -1.09 -52.60 -64.51
CA SER A 2 -0.56 -51.22 -64.59
C SER A 2 -1.59 -50.11 -64.78
N GLY A 3 -1.98 -49.51 -63.67
CA GLY A 3 -2.76 -48.28 -63.59
C GLY A 3 -2.88 -47.80 -62.15
N ALA A 4 -2.42 -46.57 -61.91
CA ALA A 4 -2.65 -45.71 -60.73
C ALA A 4 -1.75 -45.86 -59.48
N SER A 5 -0.56 -45.24 -59.52
CA SER A 5 0.24 -44.88 -58.32
C SER A 5 0.59 -43.37 -58.23
N GLY A 6 -0.22 -42.49 -58.84
CA GLY A 6 0.16 -41.07 -59.03
C GLY A 6 -0.56 -40.02 -58.17
N ARG A 7 -1.50 -40.36 -57.27
CA ARG A 7 -2.37 -39.35 -56.61
C ARG A 7 -2.25 -39.20 -55.09
N ALA A 8 -1.42 -39.99 -54.42
CA ALA A 8 -1.29 -39.91 -52.96
C ALA A 8 -0.23 -38.90 -52.46
N GLY A 9 0.83 -38.64 -53.22
CA GLY A 9 1.93 -37.76 -52.79
C GLY A 9 1.60 -36.26 -52.79
N ALA A 10 0.75 -35.79 -53.70
CA ALA A 10 0.44 -34.36 -53.83
C ALA A 10 -0.48 -33.83 -52.71
N LYS A 11 -1.36 -34.67 -52.16
CA LYS A 11 -2.29 -34.28 -51.08
C LYS A 11 -1.59 -34.14 -49.72
N TRP A 12 -0.53 -34.92 -49.48
CA TRP A 12 0.26 -34.83 -48.26
C TRP A 12 1.13 -33.57 -48.21
N LEU A 13 1.74 -33.19 -49.33
CA LEU A 13 2.56 -31.97 -49.42
C LEU A 13 1.74 -30.68 -49.27
N LEU A 14 0.51 -30.65 -49.81
CA LEU A 14 -0.41 -29.51 -49.63
C LEU A 14 -0.93 -29.38 -48.19
N GLY A 15 -1.15 -30.49 -47.48
CA GLY A 15 -1.54 -30.48 -46.07
C GLY A 15 -0.43 -29.97 -45.15
N VAL A 16 0.82 -30.38 -45.38
CA VAL A 16 1.97 -29.92 -44.59
C VAL A 16 2.30 -28.45 -44.87
N ALA A 17 2.18 -27.99 -46.12
CA ALA A 17 2.38 -26.58 -46.47
C ALA A 17 1.28 -25.67 -45.87
N ALA A 18 0.02 -26.13 -45.83
CA ALA A 18 -1.08 -25.39 -45.21
C ALA A 18 -0.92 -25.31 -43.68
N VAL A 19 -0.48 -26.39 -43.02
CA VAL A 19 -0.18 -26.39 -41.58
C VAL A 19 1.04 -25.52 -41.26
N ALA A 20 2.07 -25.52 -42.10
CA ALA A 20 3.22 -24.64 -41.94
C ALA A 20 2.88 -23.15 -42.16
N LEU A 21 1.98 -22.83 -43.10
CA LEU A 21 1.48 -21.46 -43.33
C LEU A 21 0.53 -21.01 -42.21
N ILE A 22 -0.29 -21.90 -41.65
CA ILE A 22 -1.13 -21.60 -40.48
C ILE A 22 -0.25 -21.46 -39.23
N ALA A 23 0.79 -22.30 -39.05
CA ALA A 23 1.75 -22.16 -37.95
C ALA A 23 2.62 -20.90 -38.10
N ALA A 24 2.99 -20.52 -39.32
CA ALA A 24 3.68 -19.27 -39.60
C ALA A 24 2.73 -18.06 -39.42
N ALA A 25 1.46 -18.16 -39.80
CA ALA A 25 0.46 -17.13 -39.53
C ALA A 25 0.10 -17.02 -38.04
N PHE A 26 0.14 -18.12 -37.28
CA PHE A 26 0.00 -18.14 -35.82
C PHE A 26 1.27 -17.65 -35.11
N ALA A 27 2.45 -17.85 -35.71
CA ALA A 27 3.72 -17.30 -35.25
C ALA A 27 3.86 -15.81 -35.60
N VAL A 28 3.29 -15.35 -36.71
CA VAL A 28 3.25 -13.93 -37.13
C VAL A 28 2.12 -13.16 -36.44
N THR A 29 1.02 -13.81 -36.02
CA THR A 29 0.04 -13.20 -35.09
C THR A 29 0.48 -13.29 -33.62
N ARG A 30 1.53 -14.06 -33.32
CA ARG A 30 2.44 -13.83 -32.19
C ARG A 30 3.64 -12.97 -32.60
N ILE A 31 3.42 -11.90 -33.37
CA ILE A 31 4.15 -10.66 -33.05
C ILE A 31 3.85 -10.44 -31.58
N ARG A 32 4.84 -10.68 -30.72
CA ARG A 32 4.78 -10.34 -29.30
C ARG A 32 4.28 -8.90 -29.28
N SER A 33 3.01 -8.68 -28.94
CA SER A 33 2.55 -7.37 -28.55
C SER A 33 3.40 -7.06 -27.33
N THR A 34 4.48 -6.31 -27.55
CA THR A 34 5.24 -5.72 -26.47
C THR A 34 4.20 -5.05 -25.59
N PRO A 35 4.11 -5.39 -24.30
CA PRO A 35 3.06 -4.85 -23.45
C PRO A 35 3.11 -3.33 -23.58
N THR A 36 1.98 -2.72 -23.94
CA THR A 36 1.88 -1.26 -24.00
C THR A 36 1.96 -0.71 -22.58
N LEU A 37 2.34 0.56 -22.42
CA LEU A 37 2.13 1.22 -21.14
C LEU A 37 0.64 1.17 -20.78
N CYS A 38 0.33 1.13 -19.48
CA CYS A 38 -1.03 1.34 -19.01
C CYS A 38 -1.55 2.72 -19.44
N THR A 39 -2.86 2.89 -19.38
CA THR A 39 -3.54 4.13 -19.78
C THR A 39 -3.02 5.34 -18.98
N ALA A 40 -2.83 5.18 -17.68
CA ALA A 40 -2.37 6.26 -16.80
C ALA A 40 -0.91 6.67 -17.10
N SER A 41 0.00 5.70 -17.29
CA SER A 41 1.39 5.99 -17.70
C SER A 41 1.44 6.73 -19.03
N THR A 42 0.64 6.28 -20.00
CA THR A 42 0.56 6.91 -21.33
C THR A 42 0.04 8.34 -21.24
N ARG A 43 -1.04 8.57 -20.50
CA ARG A 43 -1.60 9.92 -20.29
C ARG A 43 -0.62 10.81 -19.54
N LEU A 44 0.01 10.31 -18.48
CA LEU A 44 0.96 11.09 -17.68
C LEU A 44 2.14 11.55 -18.54
N ALA A 45 2.77 10.62 -19.27
CA ALA A 45 3.91 10.93 -20.15
C ALA A 45 3.53 11.91 -21.27
N SER A 46 2.37 11.72 -21.91
CA SER A 46 1.93 12.54 -23.05
C SER A 46 1.40 13.94 -22.70
N THR A 47 1.20 14.23 -21.41
CA THR A 47 0.68 15.51 -20.90
C THR A 47 1.70 16.30 -20.08
N LEU A 48 2.97 15.88 -20.09
CA LEU A 48 4.07 16.63 -19.49
C LEU A 48 4.25 17.95 -20.22
N THR A 49 4.43 19.03 -19.46
CA THR A 49 4.56 20.41 -19.97
C THR A 49 6.02 20.86 -20.08
N GLN A 50 6.93 20.13 -19.44
CA GLN A 50 8.37 20.36 -19.43
C GLN A 50 9.12 19.10 -19.88
N SER A 51 10.43 19.23 -20.10
CA SER A 51 11.30 18.08 -20.38
C SER A 51 11.47 17.20 -19.14
N LEU A 52 11.31 15.89 -19.32
CA LEU A 52 11.59 14.82 -18.36
C LEU A 52 12.81 14.03 -18.84
N ASP A 53 13.91 14.13 -18.12
CA ASP A 53 15.07 13.25 -18.31
C ASP A 53 14.97 12.04 -17.36
N ILE A 54 15.03 10.85 -17.93
CA ILE A 54 15.08 9.57 -17.23
C ILE A 54 16.45 8.94 -17.46
N GLU A 55 17.26 8.86 -16.41
CA GLU A 55 18.58 8.22 -16.46
C GLU A 55 18.56 6.93 -15.63
N ALA A 56 18.67 5.78 -16.29
CA ALA A 56 18.79 4.49 -15.63
C ALA A 56 20.25 4.07 -15.54
N PHE A 57 20.73 3.87 -14.32
CA PHE A 57 22.04 3.29 -14.04
C PHE A 57 21.83 1.79 -13.87
N VAL A 58 22.54 0.99 -14.64
CA VAL A 58 22.33 -0.47 -14.70
C VAL A 58 23.64 -1.21 -14.55
N PHE A 59 23.59 -2.36 -13.87
CA PHE A 59 24.72 -3.28 -13.77
C PHE A 59 24.41 -4.53 -14.59
N ARG A 60 25.34 -4.92 -15.48
CA ARG A 60 25.22 -6.02 -16.44
C ARG A 60 26.27 -7.12 -16.15
N GLY A 61 26.10 -8.32 -16.71
CA GLY A 61 27.14 -9.36 -16.64
C GLY A 61 26.65 -10.77 -16.30
N THR A 62 25.36 -10.96 -16.03
CA THR A 62 24.76 -12.29 -15.94
C THR A 62 23.50 -12.35 -16.79
N PRO A 63 23.08 -13.53 -17.28
CA PRO A 63 21.85 -13.66 -18.06
C PRO A 63 20.62 -13.07 -17.36
N THR A 64 20.52 -13.23 -16.03
CA THR A 64 19.43 -12.66 -15.21
C THR A 64 19.48 -11.14 -15.19
N LEU A 65 20.65 -10.55 -14.93
CA LEU A 65 20.82 -9.09 -14.91
C LEU A 65 20.58 -8.48 -16.29
N ASP A 66 21.15 -9.07 -17.33
CA ASP A 66 21.01 -8.57 -18.70
C ASP A 66 19.55 -8.65 -19.15
N ARG A 67 18.83 -9.69 -18.76
CA ARG A 67 17.39 -9.82 -19.03
C ARG A 67 16.59 -8.71 -18.35
N PHE A 68 16.83 -8.46 -17.06
CA PHE A 68 16.18 -7.38 -16.34
C PHE A 68 16.44 -6.02 -16.99
N VAL A 69 17.69 -5.75 -17.38
CA VAL A 69 18.08 -4.49 -18.03
C VAL A 69 17.39 -4.31 -19.39
N ILE A 70 17.27 -5.38 -20.19
CA ILE A 70 16.52 -5.35 -21.46
C ILE A 70 15.05 -4.99 -21.21
N ASP A 71 14.42 -5.61 -20.21
CA ASP A 71 13.01 -5.38 -19.90
C ASP A 71 12.77 -3.97 -19.32
N LEU A 72 13.70 -3.47 -18.49
CA LEU A 72 13.72 -2.09 -17.99
C LEU A 72 13.89 -1.09 -19.13
N GLU A 73 14.87 -1.28 -20.01
CA GLU A 73 15.09 -0.40 -21.15
C GLU A 73 13.85 -0.36 -22.06
N ALA A 74 13.27 -1.52 -22.36
CA ALA A 74 12.04 -1.60 -23.14
C ALA A 74 10.86 -0.87 -22.46
N LEU A 75 10.76 -0.89 -21.13
CA LEU A 75 9.78 -0.09 -20.40
C LEU A 75 10.03 1.40 -20.53
N LEU A 76 11.26 1.86 -20.28
CA LEU A 76 11.60 3.28 -20.33
C LEU A 76 11.44 3.86 -21.75
N ARG A 77 11.85 3.11 -22.78
CA ARG A 77 11.64 3.52 -24.18
C ARG A 77 10.16 3.69 -24.55
N ARG A 78 9.25 2.97 -23.89
CA ARG A 78 7.80 3.20 -24.06
C ARG A 78 7.35 4.53 -23.46
N TYR A 79 7.93 4.95 -22.33
CA TYR A 79 7.70 6.30 -21.78
C TYR A 79 8.21 7.39 -22.73
N GLU A 80 9.41 7.21 -23.29
CA GLU A 80 9.99 8.11 -24.30
C GLU A 80 9.06 8.27 -25.52
N ALA A 81 8.57 7.16 -26.07
CA ALA A 81 7.64 7.16 -27.18
C ALA A 81 6.29 7.86 -26.84
N ALA A 82 5.74 7.62 -25.65
CA ALA A 82 4.50 8.26 -25.19
C ALA A 82 4.68 9.76 -24.89
N GLY A 83 5.90 10.19 -24.57
CA GLY A 83 6.24 11.55 -24.14
C GLY A 83 6.16 12.65 -25.19
N LYS A 84 5.90 12.33 -26.47
CA LYS A 84 5.80 13.30 -27.58
C LYS A 84 7.00 14.26 -27.68
N GLY A 85 8.20 13.76 -27.38
CA GLY A 85 9.44 14.53 -27.42
C GLY A 85 9.81 15.23 -26.10
N ASN A 86 8.94 15.22 -25.09
CA ASN A 86 9.22 15.77 -23.75
C ASN A 86 9.86 14.75 -22.80
N VAL A 87 10.04 13.50 -23.21
CA VAL A 87 10.65 12.47 -22.38
C VAL A 87 11.92 11.99 -23.06
N HIS A 88 13.04 11.96 -22.33
CA HIS A 88 14.34 11.55 -22.82
C HIS A 88 14.91 10.45 -21.94
N VAL A 89 15.26 9.31 -22.54
CA VAL A 89 15.74 8.14 -21.79
C VAL A 89 17.21 7.87 -22.11
N ARG A 90 18.03 7.76 -21.05
CA ARG A 90 19.43 7.35 -21.12
C ARG A 90 19.67 6.13 -20.23
N ILE A 91 20.26 5.08 -20.79
CA ILE A 91 20.70 3.89 -20.04
C ILE A 91 22.22 3.96 -19.92
N ARG A 92 22.75 3.87 -18.70
CA ARG A 92 24.18 4.00 -18.41
C ARG A 92 24.70 2.79 -17.64
N ASP A 93 25.77 2.18 -18.12
CA ASP A 93 26.38 1.01 -17.49
C ASP A 93 27.25 1.42 -16.29
N SER A 94 26.91 0.94 -15.09
CA SER A 94 27.59 1.29 -13.84
C SER A 94 28.92 0.54 -13.63
N LYS A 95 29.34 -0.33 -14.56
CA LYS A 95 30.71 -0.89 -14.62
C LYS A 95 31.74 0.18 -15.03
N ASP A 96 31.36 1.19 -15.79
CA ASP A 96 32.23 2.31 -16.15
C ASP A 96 32.51 3.21 -14.92
N PRO A 97 33.79 3.51 -14.58
CA PRO A 97 34.12 4.34 -13.42
C PRO A 97 33.49 5.74 -13.42
N ALA A 98 33.37 6.39 -14.57
CA ALA A 98 32.74 7.71 -14.65
C ALA A 98 31.24 7.64 -14.34
N THR A 99 30.55 6.67 -14.93
CA THR A 99 29.13 6.41 -14.67
C THR A 99 28.87 5.98 -13.22
N ARG A 100 29.76 5.21 -12.61
CA ARG A 100 29.70 4.86 -11.18
C ARG A 100 29.74 6.10 -10.29
N ASN A 101 30.66 7.02 -10.57
CA ASN A 101 30.77 8.27 -9.81
C ASN A 101 29.49 9.12 -9.94
N ASP A 102 28.91 9.20 -11.13
CA ASP A 102 27.64 9.92 -11.36
C ASP A 102 26.46 9.27 -10.61
N ALA A 103 26.44 7.93 -10.50
CA ALA A 103 25.43 7.21 -9.71
C ALA A 103 25.51 7.56 -8.22
N ILE A 104 26.74 7.59 -7.67
CA ILE A 104 27.01 7.98 -6.28
C ILE A 104 26.59 9.43 -6.03
N GLN A 105 27.02 10.35 -6.90
CA GLN A 105 26.63 11.76 -6.82
C GLN A 105 25.12 11.97 -6.95
N SER A 106 24.44 11.06 -7.68
CA SER A 106 22.99 11.10 -7.81
C SER A 106 22.24 10.58 -6.59
N GLY A 107 22.92 9.90 -5.65
CA GLY A 107 22.35 9.33 -4.44
C GLY A 107 21.79 7.91 -4.61
N LEU A 108 22.26 7.15 -5.61
CA LEU A 108 21.88 5.76 -5.79
C LEU A 108 22.62 4.85 -4.79
N ASN A 109 21.97 3.77 -4.38
CA ASN A 109 22.56 2.80 -3.46
C ASN A 109 23.54 1.89 -4.21
N GLU A 110 24.64 1.54 -3.54
CA GLU A 110 25.51 0.47 -4.00
C GLU A 110 24.87 -0.89 -3.67
N LEU A 111 24.88 -1.79 -4.66
CA LEU A 111 24.29 -3.12 -4.59
C LEU A 111 25.37 -4.16 -4.91
N SER A 112 25.25 -5.31 -4.25
CA SER A 112 26.12 -6.46 -4.45
C SER A 112 25.47 -7.44 -5.43
N PHE A 113 26.19 -7.79 -6.50
CA PHE A 113 25.74 -8.73 -7.52
C PHE A 113 26.66 -9.94 -7.56
N GLY A 114 26.09 -11.15 -7.69
CA GLY A 114 26.88 -12.35 -7.95
C GLY A 114 27.25 -12.47 -9.43
N GLU A 115 28.54 -12.63 -9.71
CA GLU A 115 29.07 -12.90 -11.06
C GLU A 115 29.65 -14.33 -11.07
N PRO A 116 29.18 -15.21 -11.97
CA PRO A 116 29.75 -16.54 -12.12
C PRO A 116 31.17 -16.42 -12.69
N THR A 117 32.13 -17.15 -12.11
CA THR A 117 33.48 -17.27 -12.70
C THR A 117 33.62 -18.59 -13.44
N ASP A 118 34.69 -18.78 -14.21
CA ASP A 118 34.98 -20.01 -14.96
C ASP A 118 35.27 -21.26 -14.07
N GLY A 119 34.85 -21.23 -12.80
CA GLY A 119 34.85 -22.35 -11.85
C GLY A 119 33.61 -22.32 -10.93
N ASP A 120 33.47 -23.31 -10.06
CA ASP A 120 32.31 -23.52 -9.15
C ASP A 120 32.11 -22.43 -8.07
N SER A 121 32.78 -21.27 -8.17
CA SER A 121 32.66 -20.14 -7.25
C SER A 121 32.09 -18.89 -7.92
N ALA A 122 31.12 -18.25 -7.25
CA ALA A 122 30.62 -16.93 -7.64
C ALA A 122 31.43 -15.85 -6.91
N THR A 123 31.87 -14.80 -7.62
CA THR A 123 32.42 -13.60 -6.98
C THR A 123 31.32 -12.56 -6.79
N ILE A 124 31.39 -11.82 -5.68
CA ILE A 124 30.46 -10.72 -5.42
C ILE A 124 31.11 -9.44 -5.93
N VAL A 125 30.46 -8.78 -6.88
CA VAL A 125 30.90 -7.50 -7.45
C VAL A 125 29.90 -6.41 -7.06
N THR A 126 30.41 -5.23 -6.69
CA THR A 126 29.56 -4.09 -6.34
C THR A 126 29.29 -3.19 -7.55
N GLY A 127 28.06 -2.70 -7.64
CA GLY A 127 27.58 -1.84 -8.71
C GLY A 127 26.35 -1.04 -8.30
N HIS A 128 25.80 -0.27 -9.23
CA HIS A 128 24.58 0.53 -8.98
C HIS A 128 23.49 0.10 -9.95
N MET A 129 22.26 -0.03 -9.43
CA MET A 129 21.07 -0.25 -10.24
C MET A 129 19.91 0.60 -9.75
N GLY A 130 19.55 1.64 -10.50
CA GLY A 130 18.56 2.63 -10.07
C GLY A 130 18.16 3.59 -11.20
N ILE A 131 17.16 4.43 -10.94
CA ILE A 131 16.63 5.39 -11.93
C ILE A 131 16.65 6.79 -11.31
N VAL A 132 17.14 7.77 -12.06
CA VAL A 132 17.08 9.18 -11.72
C VAL A 132 16.09 9.85 -12.67
N LEU A 133 15.15 10.60 -12.10
CA LEU A 133 14.10 11.32 -12.82
C LEU A 133 14.29 12.81 -12.58
N LYS A 134 14.38 13.60 -13.65
CA LYS A 134 14.51 15.07 -13.59
C LYS A 134 13.41 15.70 -14.43
N TYR A 135 12.59 16.55 -13.82
CA TYR A 135 11.50 17.25 -14.51
C TYR A 135 11.52 18.72 -14.11
N GLY A 136 11.91 19.57 -15.05
CA GLY A 136 12.20 20.97 -14.74
C GLY A 136 13.34 21.10 -13.71
N ALA A 137 13.07 21.77 -12.59
CA ALA A 137 14.01 21.93 -11.48
C ALA A 137 13.94 20.79 -10.45
N GLU A 138 12.89 19.96 -10.51
CA GLU A 138 12.67 18.90 -9.55
C GLU A 138 13.44 17.63 -9.94
N LYS A 139 13.92 16.91 -8.92
CA LYS A 139 14.60 15.63 -9.05
C LYS A 139 14.00 14.62 -8.08
N ASP A 140 13.77 13.41 -8.55
CA ASP A 140 13.45 12.24 -7.71
C ASP A 140 14.22 11.02 -8.22
N LEU A 141 14.28 9.97 -7.43
CA LEU A 141 15.03 8.76 -7.74
C LEU A 141 14.36 7.49 -7.23
N ILE A 142 14.66 6.40 -7.92
CA ILE A 142 14.51 5.03 -7.45
C ILE A 142 15.94 4.55 -7.12
N ALA A 143 16.28 4.59 -5.84
CA ALA A 143 17.66 4.43 -5.34
C ALA A 143 18.26 3.04 -5.60
N ALA A 144 17.40 2.03 -5.61
CA ALA A 144 17.78 0.64 -5.79
C ALA A 144 16.65 -0.11 -6.52
N LEU A 145 17.02 -0.77 -7.61
CA LEU A 145 16.18 -1.76 -8.28
C LEU A 145 16.72 -3.14 -7.92
N SER A 146 15.80 -4.03 -7.54
CA SER A 146 16.11 -5.45 -7.33
C SER A 146 15.73 -6.21 -8.59
N PRO A 147 16.68 -6.87 -9.27
CA PRO A 147 16.40 -7.71 -10.44
C PRO A 147 15.40 -8.83 -10.15
N ASP A 148 15.41 -9.34 -8.91
CA ASP A 148 14.52 -10.41 -8.45
C ASP A 148 13.07 -9.93 -8.22
N ASN A 149 12.83 -8.60 -8.25
CA ASN A 149 11.52 -8.00 -8.02
C ASN A 149 11.22 -6.88 -9.04
N ALA A 150 11.05 -7.31 -10.29
CA ALA A 150 10.65 -6.46 -11.42
C ALA A 150 9.14 -6.15 -11.48
N LEU A 151 8.32 -6.84 -10.67
CA LEU A 151 6.87 -6.67 -10.65
C LEU A 151 6.50 -5.26 -10.16
N GLY A 152 5.58 -4.61 -10.89
CA GLY A 152 5.10 -3.26 -10.57
C GLY A 152 6.10 -2.14 -10.84
N LEU A 153 7.15 -2.41 -11.62
CA LEU A 153 8.13 -1.37 -11.99
C LEU A 153 7.49 -0.21 -12.76
N GLU A 154 6.56 -0.51 -13.68
CA GLU A 154 5.80 0.53 -14.37
C GLU A 154 5.07 1.42 -13.38
N PHE A 155 4.21 0.84 -12.52
CA PHE A 155 3.52 1.54 -11.45
C PHE A 155 4.44 2.39 -10.57
N TRP A 156 5.62 1.87 -10.21
CA TRP A 156 6.59 2.61 -9.39
C TRP A 156 7.11 3.85 -10.11
N ILE A 157 7.51 3.70 -11.37
CA ILE A 157 7.96 4.81 -12.21
C ILE A 157 6.83 5.82 -12.41
N THR A 158 5.61 5.38 -12.76
CA THR A 158 4.45 6.27 -12.93
C THR A 158 4.14 7.05 -11.66
N SER A 159 4.23 6.40 -10.50
CA SER A 159 3.99 7.04 -9.20
C SER A 159 5.01 8.12 -8.93
N LYS A 160 6.29 7.81 -9.12
CA LYS A 160 7.39 8.77 -8.99
C LYS A 160 7.24 9.95 -9.93
N LEU A 161 6.85 9.72 -11.18
CA LEU A 161 6.58 10.79 -12.15
C LEU A 161 5.40 11.68 -11.75
N ARG A 162 4.33 11.10 -11.19
CA ARG A 162 3.17 11.88 -10.71
C ARG A 162 3.58 12.80 -9.56
N GLU A 163 4.36 12.28 -8.61
CA GLU A 163 4.88 13.04 -7.46
C GLU A 163 5.81 14.16 -7.93
N LEU A 164 6.75 13.84 -8.82
CA LEU A 164 7.70 14.79 -9.39
C LEU A 164 6.99 15.93 -10.14
N ARG A 165 5.98 15.58 -10.96
CA ARG A 165 5.14 16.57 -11.66
C ARG A 165 4.37 17.44 -10.68
N ALA A 166 3.81 16.86 -9.61
CA ALA A 166 3.06 17.61 -8.61
C ALA A 166 3.93 18.67 -7.94
N LYS A 167 5.19 18.34 -7.59
CA LYS A 167 6.16 19.29 -7.06
C LYS A 167 6.48 20.39 -8.07
N ALA A 168 6.86 20.02 -9.30
CA ALA A 168 7.31 20.96 -10.31
C ALA A 168 6.21 21.93 -10.78
N GLU A 169 4.96 21.48 -10.81
CA GLU A 169 3.80 22.28 -11.21
C GLU A 169 3.06 22.90 -10.02
N GLY A 170 3.55 22.75 -8.79
CA GLY A 170 2.92 23.30 -7.59
C GLY A 170 1.52 22.77 -7.31
N ARG A 171 1.23 21.53 -7.71
CA ARG A 171 -0.09 20.90 -7.50
C ARG A 171 -0.28 20.53 -6.05
N VAL A 172 -1.47 20.81 -5.53
CA VAL A 172 -1.87 20.45 -4.16
C VAL A 172 -3.09 19.55 -4.20
N PHE A 173 -2.97 18.38 -3.57
CA PHE A 173 -4.06 17.43 -3.38
C PHE A 173 -4.63 17.60 -1.97
N ARG A 174 -5.86 18.10 -1.89
CA ARG A 174 -6.57 18.34 -0.63
C ARG A 174 -7.29 17.05 -0.20
N VAL A 175 -6.93 16.51 0.96
CA VAL A 175 -7.50 15.27 1.52
C VAL A 175 -8.29 15.62 2.77
N GLY A 176 -9.57 15.22 2.79
CA GLY A 176 -10.43 15.42 3.96
C GLY A 176 -10.05 14.46 5.10
N VAL A 177 -10.07 14.95 6.32
CA VAL A 177 -9.88 14.13 7.53
C VAL A 177 -11.09 14.35 8.43
N LEU A 178 -11.85 13.30 8.70
CA LEU A 178 -13.04 13.39 9.55
C LEU A 178 -12.64 13.84 10.98
N THR A 179 -13.42 14.76 11.53
CA THR A 179 -13.30 15.28 12.90
C THR A 179 -14.67 15.39 13.57
N GLY A 180 -14.69 15.46 14.89
CA GLY A 180 -15.89 15.70 15.70
C GLY A 180 -16.25 14.58 16.68
N HIS A 181 -15.53 13.46 16.64
CA HIS A 181 -15.83 12.23 17.38
C HIS A 181 -14.67 11.77 18.27
N ASP A 182 -13.87 12.70 18.79
CA ASP A 182 -12.64 12.43 19.57
C ASP A 182 -11.67 11.48 18.83
N GLU A 183 -11.53 11.67 17.52
CA GLU A 183 -10.73 10.80 16.67
C GLU A 183 -9.24 10.83 17.04
N LEU A 184 -8.54 9.73 16.75
CA LEU A 184 -7.07 9.72 16.72
C LEU A 184 -6.59 10.72 15.64
N LYS A 185 -6.16 11.90 16.07
CA LYS A 185 -5.78 12.98 15.15
C LYS A 185 -4.46 12.67 14.46
N LEU A 186 -4.38 12.93 13.15
CA LEU A 186 -3.13 12.82 12.39
C LEU A 186 -2.06 13.80 12.88
N THR A 187 -2.47 14.88 13.54
CA THR A 187 -1.60 15.91 14.14
C THR A 187 -1.19 15.60 15.57
N GLU A 188 -1.71 14.51 16.16
CA GLU A 188 -1.33 14.12 17.50
C GLU A 188 0.15 13.71 17.53
N SER A 189 0.91 14.30 18.45
CA SER A 189 2.35 14.07 18.58
C SER A 189 2.65 12.77 19.30
N ASN A 190 2.34 11.64 18.68
CA ASN A 190 2.43 10.32 19.29
C ASN A 190 3.40 9.36 18.59
N PHE A 191 4.24 9.81 17.65
CA PHE A 191 5.17 8.92 16.92
C PHE A 191 6.46 8.64 17.69
N MET A 192 7.02 9.68 18.30
CA MET A 192 8.32 9.65 18.97
C MET A 192 8.17 9.93 20.47
N SER A 193 9.08 9.37 21.27
CA SER A 193 9.17 9.67 22.70
C SER A 193 9.61 11.11 22.95
N THR A 194 10.50 11.63 22.11
CA THR A 194 10.99 13.01 22.11
C THR A 194 10.55 13.75 20.85
N GLY A 195 10.31 15.06 20.98
CA GLY A 195 9.83 15.89 19.88
C GLY A 195 8.32 15.79 19.64
N GLN A 196 7.76 16.85 19.04
CA GLN A 196 6.35 16.91 18.64
C GLN A 196 6.20 16.38 17.21
N VAL A 197 6.41 15.06 17.04
CA VAL A 197 6.30 14.40 15.73
C VAL A 197 4.95 13.69 15.63
N SER A 198 4.22 14.03 14.58
CA SER A 198 2.94 13.43 14.18
C SER A 198 3.03 12.88 12.76
N ILE A 199 2.14 11.97 12.38
CA ILE A 199 2.13 11.45 11.00
C ILE A 199 1.87 12.58 9.99
N ALA A 200 0.99 13.53 10.32
CA ALA A 200 0.73 14.69 9.46
C ALA A 200 1.99 15.53 9.25
N SER A 201 2.79 15.77 10.30
CA SER A 201 4.05 16.51 10.16
C SER A 201 5.06 15.78 9.27
N VAL A 202 5.16 14.45 9.38
CA VAL A 202 6.09 13.66 8.55
C VAL A 202 5.66 13.72 7.08
N ILE A 203 4.37 13.54 6.81
CA ILE A 203 3.82 13.62 5.45
C ILE A 203 4.02 15.02 4.87
N THR A 204 3.58 16.07 5.56
CA THR A 204 3.69 17.46 5.05
C THR A 204 5.14 17.90 4.80
N GLN A 205 6.10 17.41 5.60
CA GLN A 205 7.53 17.69 5.39
C GLN A 205 8.14 16.97 4.17
N ASN A 206 7.72 15.73 3.90
CA ASN A 206 8.35 14.89 2.87
C ASN A 206 7.58 14.88 1.54
N VAL A 207 6.26 15.13 1.58
CA VAL A 207 5.34 15.13 0.43
C VAL A 207 4.43 16.37 0.47
N PRO A 208 5.00 17.59 0.29
CA PRO A 208 4.32 18.87 0.53
C PRO A 208 3.16 19.17 -0.43
N TYR A 209 2.95 18.33 -1.45
CA TYR A 209 1.81 18.38 -2.36
C TYR A 209 0.53 17.78 -1.76
N TYR A 210 0.56 17.19 -0.56
CA TYR A 210 -0.63 16.81 0.18
C TYR A 210 -0.99 17.85 1.24
N GLN A 211 -2.28 18.22 1.27
CA GLN A 211 -2.84 19.10 2.30
C GLN A 211 -4.01 18.40 2.99
N PHE A 212 -3.94 18.28 4.32
CA PHE A 212 -5.04 17.78 5.13
C PHE A 212 -6.04 18.90 5.43
N VAL A 213 -7.33 18.59 5.28
CA VAL A 213 -8.44 19.50 5.54
C VAL A 213 -9.36 18.82 6.55
N ASP A 214 -9.59 19.46 7.70
CA ASP A 214 -10.53 18.95 8.68
C ASP A 214 -11.96 18.99 8.11
N VAL A 215 -12.67 17.89 8.29
CA VAL A 215 -14.06 17.71 7.86
C VAL A 215 -14.89 17.42 9.11
N ASP A 216 -15.62 18.42 9.58
CA ASP A 216 -16.64 18.29 10.62
C ASP A 216 -18.01 18.22 9.96
N LEU A 217 -18.70 17.09 10.09
CA LEU A 217 -20.01 16.86 9.49
C LEU A 217 -21.15 17.56 10.23
N ARG A 218 -20.89 18.13 11.42
CA ARG A 218 -21.88 18.80 12.27
C ARG A 218 -23.16 17.97 12.44
N ALA A 219 -23.01 16.73 12.93
CA ALA A 219 -24.11 15.76 13.06
C ALA A 219 -24.83 15.44 11.73
N GLY A 220 -24.11 15.57 10.61
CA GLY A 220 -24.60 15.28 9.26
C GLY A 220 -25.32 16.44 8.56
N GLU A 221 -25.29 17.65 9.13
CA GLU A 221 -25.81 18.87 8.48
C GLU A 221 -24.83 19.46 7.46
N GLN A 222 -23.53 19.26 7.65
CA GLN A 222 -22.49 19.78 6.76
C GLN A 222 -22.20 18.78 5.62
N GLU A 223 -22.11 19.27 4.38
CA GLU A 223 -21.65 18.47 3.26
C GLU A 223 -20.11 18.38 3.22
N ILE A 224 -19.62 17.27 2.68
CA ILE A 224 -18.20 17.08 2.37
C ILE A 224 -17.89 17.81 1.06
N ASP A 225 -16.82 18.58 1.02
CA ASP A 225 -16.36 19.34 -0.15
C ASP A 225 -15.96 18.37 -1.29
N ASP A 226 -16.65 18.43 -2.43
CA ASP A 226 -16.36 17.60 -3.61
C ASP A 226 -15.00 17.96 -4.26
N ALA A 227 -14.35 19.07 -3.87
CA ALA A 227 -12.98 19.38 -4.30
C ALA A 227 -11.91 18.54 -3.58
N LEU A 228 -12.28 17.78 -2.55
CA LEU A 228 -11.37 16.86 -1.86
C LEU A 228 -11.11 15.61 -2.72
N VAL A 229 -9.84 15.21 -2.80
CA VAL A 229 -9.46 14.01 -3.56
C VAL A 229 -9.87 12.70 -2.88
N GLY A 230 -10.27 12.78 -1.61
CA GLY A 230 -10.77 11.65 -0.81
C GLY A 230 -11.00 12.05 0.65
N LEU A 231 -11.61 11.14 1.41
CA LEU A 231 -11.85 11.28 2.84
C LEU A 231 -11.09 10.21 3.63
N ILE A 232 -10.51 10.61 4.75
CA ILE A 232 -9.90 9.73 5.75
C ILE A 232 -10.76 9.76 7.02
N VAL A 233 -11.08 8.57 7.52
CA VAL A 233 -11.65 8.37 8.86
C VAL A 233 -10.60 7.63 9.70
N THR A 234 -10.13 8.25 10.77
CA THR A 234 -9.25 7.59 11.75
C THR A 234 -10.07 7.03 12.91
N GLN A 235 -9.45 6.32 13.84
CA GLN A 235 -10.12 5.70 14.98
C GLN A 235 -11.00 6.70 15.73
N PRO A 236 -12.34 6.58 15.69
CA PRO A 236 -13.24 7.43 16.45
C PRO A 236 -13.22 7.03 17.94
N GLY A 237 -13.43 7.99 18.82
CA GLY A 237 -13.67 7.78 20.25
C GLY A 237 -15.15 7.85 20.65
N LYS A 238 -16.03 8.24 19.72
CA LYS A 238 -17.49 8.36 19.89
C LYS A 238 -18.21 7.79 18.68
N ASP A 239 -19.46 7.41 18.87
CA ASP A 239 -20.29 6.85 17.80
C ASP A 239 -20.59 7.90 16.73
N LEU A 240 -20.48 7.51 15.46
CA LEU A 240 -20.96 8.31 14.34
C LEU A 240 -22.46 8.09 14.18
N THR A 241 -23.20 9.18 13.97
CA THR A 241 -24.64 9.10 13.72
C THR A 241 -24.94 8.51 12.34
N GLU A 242 -26.12 7.92 12.15
CA GLU A 242 -26.53 7.42 10.83
C GLU A 242 -26.52 8.53 9.76
N LYS A 243 -26.91 9.76 10.13
CA LYS A 243 -26.90 10.90 9.22
C LYS A 243 -25.48 11.23 8.74
N GLU A 244 -24.49 11.15 9.62
CA GLU A 244 -23.07 11.33 9.26
C GLU A 244 -22.57 10.20 8.37
N LEU A 245 -22.89 8.94 8.69
CA LEU A 245 -22.52 7.81 7.85
C LEU A 245 -23.15 7.92 6.45
N ARG A 246 -24.39 8.40 6.34
CA ARG A 246 -25.05 8.71 5.05
C ARG A 246 -24.38 9.86 4.30
N ARG A 247 -23.80 10.86 4.99
CA ARG A 247 -22.99 11.92 4.33
C ARG A 247 -21.71 11.36 3.75
N ILE A 248 -21.03 10.49 4.50
CA ILE A 248 -19.83 9.79 4.01
C ILE A 248 -20.20 8.90 2.81
N ASP A 249 -21.30 8.13 2.91
CA ASP A 249 -21.76 7.30 1.80
C ASP A 249 -22.08 8.12 0.54
N ARG A 250 -22.77 9.27 0.69
CA ARG A 250 -23.05 10.15 -0.44
C ARG A 250 -21.79 10.63 -1.14
N PHE A 251 -20.75 10.98 -0.38
CA PHE A 251 -19.46 11.40 -0.95
C PHE A 251 -18.82 10.26 -1.77
N VAL A 252 -18.88 9.02 -1.26
CA VAL A 252 -18.46 7.83 -2.03
C VAL A 252 -19.35 7.60 -3.25
N MET A 253 -20.67 7.78 -3.13
CA MET A 253 -21.61 7.66 -4.24
C MET A 253 -21.44 8.75 -5.31
N ARG A 254 -20.79 9.88 -4.98
CA ARG A 254 -20.34 10.87 -5.96
C ARG A 254 -19.01 10.50 -6.64
N GLY A 255 -18.47 9.32 -6.31
CA GLY A 255 -17.25 8.78 -6.91
C GLY A 255 -15.97 9.23 -6.19
N HIS A 256 -16.05 9.76 -4.99
CA HIS A 256 -14.86 10.08 -4.19
C HIS A 256 -14.43 8.88 -3.34
N PRO A 257 -13.13 8.69 -3.12
CA PRO A 257 -12.63 7.55 -2.39
C PRO A 257 -12.60 7.79 -0.88
N LEU A 258 -12.64 6.69 -0.13
CA LEU A 258 -12.65 6.67 1.35
C LEU A 258 -11.54 5.75 1.87
N ALA A 259 -10.78 6.21 2.86
CA ALA A 259 -9.90 5.36 3.66
C ALA A 259 -10.33 5.39 5.13
N VAL A 260 -10.44 4.21 5.74
CA VAL A 260 -10.78 4.04 7.14
C VAL A 260 -9.64 3.31 7.86
N PHE A 261 -9.11 3.95 8.90
CA PHE A 261 -8.07 3.43 9.79
C PHE A 261 -8.67 3.33 11.19
N ALA A 262 -9.44 2.28 11.43
CA ALA A 262 -10.15 2.09 12.69
C ALA A 262 -10.41 0.60 12.94
N GLY A 263 -10.38 0.19 14.20
CA GLY A 263 -10.76 -1.14 14.67
C GLY A 263 -11.75 -1.05 15.82
N ALA A 264 -12.24 -2.19 16.27
CA ALA A 264 -13.14 -2.27 17.42
C ALA A 264 -12.42 -2.10 18.77
N ALA A 265 -11.09 -2.27 18.82
CA ALA A 265 -10.32 -2.23 20.05
C ALA A 265 -9.96 -0.79 20.46
N ASN A 266 -10.67 -0.24 21.45
CA ASN A 266 -10.46 1.12 21.93
C ASN A 266 -9.60 1.13 23.19
N VAL A 267 -8.36 1.59 23.06
CA VAL A 267 -7.39 1.72 24.17
C VAL A 267 -7.17 3.20 24.46
N ARG A 268 -7.27 3.59 25.74
CA ARG A 268 -7.12 4.98 26.17
C ARG A 268 -5.66 5.43 26.07
N ALA A 269 -5.46 6.69 25.70
CA ALA A 269 -4.14 7.31 25.75
C ALA A 269 -3.67 7.41 27.22
N GLY A 270 -2.39 7.12 27.44
CA GLY A 270 -1.76 7.09 28.75
C GLY A 270 -2.25 6.01 29.71
N ASP A 271 -2.87 4.96 29.16
CA ASP A 271 -3.20 3.76 29.90
C ASP A 271 -2.15 2.67 29.61
N ALA A 272 -1.18 2.55 30.52
CA ALA A 272 -0.15 1.52 30.47
C ALA A 272 -0.71 0.10 30.62
N THR A 273 -1.94 -0.05 31.14
CA THR A 273 -2.62 -1.35 31.17
C THR A 273 -3.18 -1.76 29.83
N MET A 274 -3.15 -0.88 28.81
CA MET A 274 -3.66 -1.17 27.47
C MET A 274 -5.04 -1.83 27.48
N GLN A 275 -5.88 -1.52 28.46
CA GLN A 275 -7.18 -2.13 28.61
C GLN A 275 -8.07 -1.64 27.46
N ALA A 276 -8.55 -2.58 26.64
CA ALA A 276 -9.42 -2.26 25.53
C ALA A 276 -10.89 -2.42 25.91
N THR A 277 -11.74 -1.52 25.42
CA THR A 277 -13.18 -1.75 25.28
C THR A 277 -13.52 -1.98 23.81
N LEU A 278 -14.39 -2.95 23.53
CA LEU A 278 -14.75 -3.29 22.16
C LEU A 278 -15.97 -2.48 21.67
N SER A 279 -15.76 -1.60 20.69
CA SER A 279 -16.80 -0.84 19.98
C SER A 279 -16.30 -0.43 18.60
N THR A 280 -17.13 -0.59 17.59
CA THR A 280 -16.89 -0.17 16.20
C THR A 280 -17.37 1.26 15.92
N HIS A 281 -18.01 1.91 16.90
CA HIS A 281 -18.50 3.29 16.83
C HIS A 281 -19.41 3.60 15.63
N GLY A 282 -20.20 2.60 15.19
CA GLY A 282 -21.15 2.71 14.08
C GLY A 282 -20.54 2.49 12.69
N LEU A 283 -19.20 2.40 12.57
CA LEU A 283 -18.51 2.21 11.29
C LEU A 283 -18.86 0.88 10.61
N GLU A 284 -19.24 -0.14 11.38
CA GLU A 284 -19.65 -1.45 10.86
C GLU A 284 -20.85 -1.36 9.92
N ARG A 285 -21.73 -0.36 10.13
CA ARG A 285 -22.90 -0.12 9.27
C ARG A 285 -22.49 0.34 7.88
N LEU A 286 -21.58 1.31 7.80
CA LEU A 286 -21.06 1.86 6.55
C LEU A 286 -20.21 0.81 5.81
N LEU A 287 -19.22 0.24 6.51
CA LEU A 287 -18.26 -0.71 5.94
C LEU A 287 -18.94 -2.03 5.52
N GLY A 288 -19.90 -2.51 6.30
CA GLY A 288 -20.72 -3.66 5.96
C GLY A 288 -21.54 -3.46 4.68
N GLY A 289 -22.00 -2.22 4.42
CA GLY A 289 -22.62 -1.83 3.16
C GLY A 289 -21.68 -1.97 1.97
N TYR A 290 -20.40 -1.61 2.15
CA TYR A 290 -19.33 -1.84 1.16
C TYR A 290 -18.79 -3.26 1.12
N GLY A 291 -19.43 -4.21 1.81
CA GLY A 291 -19.06 -5.62 1.80
C GLY A 291 -17.79 -5.94 2.60
N MET A 292 -17.41 -5.07 3.54
CA MET A 292 -16.31 -5.29 4.49
C MET A 292 -16.87 -5.20 5.91
N GLU A 293 -17.37 -6.31 6.45
CA GLU A 293 -17.95 -6.34 7.80
C GLU A 293 -16.85 -6.40 8.86
N MET A 294 -16.66 -5.30 9.58
CA MET A 294 -15.71 -5.22 10.69
C MET A 294 -16.27 -5.91 11.94
N GLY A 295 -15.55 -6.88 12.49
CA GLY A 295 -15.90 -7.58 13.71
C GLY A 295 -15.72 -6.73 14.95
N ARG A 296 -16.60 -6.92 15.94
CA ARG A 296 -16.44 -6.37 17.30
C ARG A 296 -15.50 -7.29 18.10
N ASP A 297 -14.25 -7.31 17.70
CA ASP A 297 -13.20 -8.17 18.26
C ASP A 297 -11.83 -7.49 18.23
N VAL A 298 -10.87 -8.08 18.92
CA VAL A 298 -9.44 -7.81 18.74
C VAL A 298 -8.72 -9.11 18.42
N VAL A 299 -7.86 -9.07 17.41
CA VAL A 299 -7.11 -10.21 16.91
C VAL A 299 -5.83 -10.34 17.71
N ILE A 300 -5.62 -11.54 18.25
CA ILE A 300 -4.43 -11.94 19.01
C ILE A 300 -3.68 -12.98 18.18
N ASP A 301 -2.43 -12.69 17.84
CA ASP A 301 -1.59 -13.56 17.03
C ASP A 301 -0.24 -13.80 17.73
N THR A 302 -0.16 -14.86 18.51
CA THR A 302 1.07 -15.24 19.22
C THR A 302 2.13 -15.86 18.31
N ALA A 303 1.75 -16.29 17.10
CA ALA A 303 2.66 -16.85 16.11
C ALA A 303 3.35 -15.79 15.25
N GLN A 304 2.69 -14.66 14.99
CA GLN A 304 3.25 -13.51 14.26
C GLN A 304 3.05 -12.18 15.02
N PRO A 305 3.53 -12.05 16.27
CA PRO A 305 3.44 -10.80 17.01
C PRO A 305 4.50 -9.82 16.54
N VAL A 306 4.18 -8.52 16.57
CA VAL A 306 5.21 -7.48 16.51
C VAL A 306 6.13 -7.65 17.72
N ARG A 307 7.43 -7.79 17.44
CA ARG A 307 8.48 -7.82 18.46
C ARG A 307 9.23 -6.49 18.48
N VAL A 308 9.37 -5.93 19.68
CA VAL A 308 10.14 -4.70 19.92
C VAL A 308 11.35 -5.06 20.77
N THR A 309 12.53 -4.78 20.23
CA THR A 309 13.80 -5.08 20.90
C THR A 309 14.52 -3.77 21.20
N ALA A 310 14.97 -3.60 22.45
CA ALA A 310 15.67 -2.42 22.92
C ALA A 310 16.94 -2.81 23.68
N SER A 311 18.02 -2.08 23.45
CA SER A 311 19.28 -2.24 24.18
C SER A 311 19.25 -1.41 25.46
N THR A 312 19.57 -2.03 26.58
CA THR A 312 19.63 -1.38 27.90
C THR A 312 21.02 -1.55 28.51
N HIS A 313 21.31 -0.77 29.55
CA HIS A 313 22.52 -0.96 30.37
C HIS A 313 22.61 -2.36 31.01
N ARG A 314 21.50 -3.10 31.12
CA ARG A 314 21.44 -4.46 31.66
C ARG A 314 21.38 -5.55 30.59
N GLY A 315 21.52 -5.19 29.31
CA GLY A 315 21.43 -6.10 28.17
C GLY A 315 20.25 -5.81 27.25
N VAL A 316 20.02 -6.71 26.30
CA VAL A 316 18.96 -6.59 25.30
C VAL A 316 17.64 -7.09 25.88
N VAL A 317 16.60 -6.26 25.82
CA VAL A 317 15.23 -6.63 26.19
C VAL A 317 14.41 -6.76 24.91
N SER A 318 13.65 -7.85 24.79
CA SER A 318 12.73 -8.07 23.66
C SER A 318 11.34 -8.38 24.19
N VAL A 319 10.34 -7.61 23.74
CA VAL A 319 8.94 -7.77 24.13
C VAL A 319 8.11 -8.06 22.89
N ALA A 320 7.29 -9.11 22.96
CA ALA A 320 6.32 -9.44 21.93
C ALA A 320 4.96 -8.84 22.30
N PHE A 321 4.25 -8.33 21.29
CA PHE A 321 2.90 -7.77 21.44
C PHE A 321 1.93 -8.63 20.62
N PRO A 322 1.31 -9.67 21.20
CA PRO A 322 0.39 -10.55 20.47
C PRO A 322 -0.84 -9.85 19.87
N SER A 323 -1.27 -8.74 20.48
CA SER A 323 -2.34 -7.88 19.95
C SER A 323 -1.88 -6.96 18.81
N PHE A 324 -0.58 -6.95 18.47
CA PHE A 324 -0.02 -6.26 17.31
C PHE A 324 0.39 -7.30 16.29
N VAL A 325 -0.46 -7.53 15.29
CA VAL A 325 -0.17 -8.53 14.26
C VAL A 325 0.92 -8.00 13.32
N GLU A 326 1.97 -8.78 13.09
CA GLU A 326 2.99 -8.49 12.08
C GLU A 326 2.69 -9.29 10.80
N ALA A 327 2.01 -8.65 9.85
CA ALA A 327 1.71 -9.25 8.55
C ALA A 327 2.96 -9.22 7.65
N SER A 328 3.33 -10.36 7.06
CA SER A 328 4.47 -10.48 6.15
C SER A 328 4.04 -10.85 4.73
N SER A 329 4.79 -10.35 3.73
CA SER A 329 4.50 -10.58 2.32
C SER A 329 4.89 -11.98 1.84
N ASP A 330 5.84 -12.63 2.54
CA ASP A 330 6.45 -13.94 2.29
C ASP A 330 6.23 -14.47 0.85
N PRO A 331 7.19 -14.26 -0.07
CA PRO A 331 7.01 -14.61 -1.48
C PRO A 331 6.78 -16.11 -1.71
N ALA A 332 7.17 -16.98 -0.77
CA ALA A 332 6.91 -18.42 -0.83
C ALA A 332 5.42 -18.76 -0.60
N LYS A 333 4.63 -17.82 -0.05
CA LYS A 333 3.19 -17.97 0.16
C LYS A 333 2.40 -17.25 -0.92
N GLY A 334 1.43 -17.96 -1.50
CA GLY A 334 0.49 -17.43 -2.50
C GLY A 334 -0.96 -17.40 -2.00
N GLY A 335 -1.80 -16.66 -2.72
CA GLY A 335 -3.25 -16.61 -2.47
C GLY A 335 -3.61 -16.25 -1.03
N GLY A 336 -4.56 -16.98 -0.44
CA GLY A 336 -5.06 -16.72 0.92
C GLY A 336 -4.03 -16.94 2.04
N ALA A 337 -2.96 -17.72 1.79
CA ALA A 337 -1.93 -17.98 2.79
C ALA A 337 -0.95 -16.80 2.98
N ARG A 338 -0.89 -15.88 2.00
CA ARG A 338 -0.08 -14.66 2.09
C ARG A 338 -0.72 -13.69 3.08
N MET A 339 0.06 -13.20 4.04
CA MET A 339 -0.43 -12.32 5.11
C MET A 339 -0.46 -10.85 4.69
N LEU A 340 0.41 -10.40 3.79
CA LEU A 340 0.44 -9.03 3.28
C LEU A 340 0.50 -9.06 1.75
N ASP A 341 -0.35 -8.29 1.05
CA ASP A 341 -0.31 -8.19 -0.41
C ASP A 341 0.59 -7.01 -0.86
N PRO A 342 1.89 -7.22 -1.18
CA PRO A 342 2.79 -6.15 -1.57
C PRO A 342 2.58 -5.68 -3.00
N SER A 343 1.64 -6.30 -3.75
CA SER A 343 1.32 -5.91 -5.13
C SER A 343 0.24 -4.83 -5.17
N HIS A 344 -0.53 -4.64 -4.10
CA HIS A 344 -1.55 -3.62 -4.03
C HIS A 344 -0.93 -2.24 -3.73
N PRO A 345 -1.40 -1.12 -4.33
CA PRO A 345 -0.81 0.21 -4.15
C PRO A 345 -0.60 0.61 -2.70
N VAL A 346 -1.60 0.33 -1.86
CA VAL A 346 -1.61 0.67 -0.43
C VAL A 346 -0.43 0.05 0.32
N PHE A 347 -0.01 -1.18 -0.01
CA PHE A 347 1.10 -1.88 0.63
C PHE A 347 2.26 -2.16 -0.32
N PHE A 348 2.35 -1.37 -1.40
CA PHE A 348 3.27 -1.64 -2.49
C PHE A 348 4.71 -1.77 -1.99
N ARG A 349 5.32 -2.93 -2.27
CA ARG A 349 6.70 -3.29 -1.89
C ARG A 349 7.00 -3.23 -0.39
N LEU A 350 5.99 -3.40 0.46
CA LEU A 350 6.21 -3.61 1.89
C LEU A 350 6.42 -5.10 2.18
N ASP A 351 7.53 -5.43 2.83
CA ASP A 351 7.81 -6.81 3.23
C ASP A 351 7.07 -7.22 4.50
N THR A 352 6.90 -6.27 5.42
CA THR A 352 6.15 -6.45 6.65
C THR A 352 5.34 -5.22 7.03
N LEU A 353 4.27 -5.41 7.79
CA LEU A 353 3.43 -4.35 8.32
C LEU A 353 2.89 -4.72 9.70
N GLY A 354 3.09 -3.83 10.68
CA GLY A 354 2.48 -3.95 12.00
C GLY A 354 1.05 -3.41 12.00
N LEU A 355 0.12 -4.18 12.55
CA LEU A 355 -1.29 -3.85 12.67
C LEU A 355 -1.70 -3.91 14.16
N PRO A 356 -1.42 -2.85 14.94
CA PRO A 356 -1.73 -2.83 16.36
C PRO A 356 -3.23 -2.83 16.62
N PHE A 357 -3.67 -3.69 17.54
CA PHE A 357 -5.06 -3.78 18.00
C PHE A 357 -6.04 -3.98 16.83
N ALA A 358 -5.68 -4.89 15.92
CA ALA A 358 -6.46 -5.13 14.73
C ALA A 358 -7.77 -5.88 15.04
N SER A 359 -8.81 -5.61 14.28
CA SER A 359 -10.09 -6.34 14.31
C SER A 359 -10.26 -7.14 13.02
N SER A 360 -11.04 -8.22 13.11
CA SER A 360 -11.32 -9.06 11.95
C SER A 360 -12.25 -8.39 10.94
N ILE A 361 -12.06 -8.68 9.67
CA ILE A 361 -12.94 -8.25 8.58
C ILE A 361 -13.51 -9.49 7.89
N GLU A 362 -14.83 -9.56 7.78
CA GLU A 362 -15.49 -10.53 6.91
C GLU A 362 -15.85 -9.88 5.56
N LEU A 363 -15.41 -10.49 4.46
CA LEU A 363 -15.68 -9.99 3.12
C LEU A 363 -17.00 -10.54 2.58
N LYS A 364 -17.88 -9.65 2.10
CA LYS A 364 -19.17 -9.98 1.49
C LYS A 364 -19.25 -9.45 0.04
N PRO A 365 -18.52 -10.02 -0.93
CA PRO A 365 -18.51 -9.56 -2.33
C PRO A 365 -19.90 -9.44 -2.96
N ALA A 366 -20.84 -10.30 -2.58
CA ALA A 366 -22.22 -10.27 -3.09
C ALA A 366 -22.97 -8.96 -2.79
N ARG A 367 -22.54 -8.16 -1.79
CA ARG A 367 -23.11 -6.83 -1.52
C ARG A 367 -22.65 -5.77 -2.51
N GLN A 368 -21.59 -6.05 -3.27
CA GLN A 368 -20.97 -5.10 -4.20
C GLN A 368 -20.76 -5.75 -5.57
N PRO A 369 -21.84 -6.13 -6.30
CA PRO A 369 -21.73 -6.87 -7.55
C PRO A 369 -21.05 -6.10 -8.70
N GLY A 370 -20.96 -4.77 -8.61
CA GLY A 370 -20.27 -3.90 -9.57
C GLY A 370 -18.82 -3.58 -9.19
N ALA A 371 -18.29 -4.19 -8.14
CA ALA A 371 -16.97 -3.89 -7.61
C ALA A 371 -16.22 -5.14 -7.17
N SER A 372 -14.89 -5.01 -7.13
CA SER A 372 -13.97 -6.00 -6.60
C SER A 372 -13.78 -5.76 -5.10
N ILE A 373 -13.91 -6.82 -4.29
CA ILE A 373 -13.52 -6.80 -2.88
C ILE A 373 -12.33 -7.73 -2.67
N ARG A 374 -11.25 -7.20 -2.11
CA ARG A 374 -9.99 -7.94 -1.89
C ARG A 374 -9.47 -7.75 -0.48
N ALA A 375 -8.92 -8.82 0.10
CA ALA A 375 -8.10 -8.74 1.31
C ALA A 375 -6.70 -8.23 0.93
N LEU A 376 -6.15 -7.34 1.74
CA LEU A 376 -4.82 -6.75 1.59
C LEU A 376 -3.86 -7.21 2.71
N ALA A 377 -4.38 -7.44 3.90
CA ALA A 377 -3.62 -8.00 5.01
C ALA A 377 -4.45 -9.03 5.79
N ARG A 378 -3.78 -10.02 6.37
CA ARG A 378 -4.36 -11.11 7.15
C ARG A 378 -3.48 -11.41 8.37
N SER A 379 -4.09 -12.02 9.37
CA SER A 379 -3.36 -12.65 10.47
C SER A 379 -2.68 -13.95 10.01
N SER A 380 -1.96 -14.61 10.91
CA SER A 380 -1.55 -15.99 10.74
C SER A 380 -2.75 -16.93 10.93
N ALA A 381 -2.56 -18.20 10.53
CA ALA A 381 -3.53 -19.26 10.78
C ALA A 381 -3.62 -19.69 12.25
N GLN A 382 -2.80 -19.11 13.14
CA GLN A 382 -2.80 -19.37 14.58
C GLN A 382 -3.37 -18.20 15.38
N ALA A 383 -3.94 -17.20 14.72
CA ALA A 383 -4.58 -16.10 15.40
C ALA A 383 -5.91 -16.52 16.05
N GLU A 384 -6.33 -15.79 17.08
CA GLU A 384 -7.61 -15.92 17.75
C GLU A 384 -8.28 -14.55 17.87
N ARG A 385 -9.61 -14.54 17.96
CA ARG A 385 -10.40 -13.32 18.17
C ARG A 385 -10.86 -13.25 19.62
N ALA A 386 -10.46 -12.21 20.34
CA ALA A 386 -11.03 -11.88 21.63
C ALA A 386 -12.25 -10.99 21.45
N THR A 387 -13.40 -11.41 21.97
CA THR A 387 -14.72 -10.79 21.76
C THR A 387 -15.37 -10.27 23.04
N SER A 388 -14.71 -10.42 24.20
CA SER A 388 -15.19 -9.90 25.48
C SER A 388 -15.29 -8.38 25.44
N ASP A 389 -16.28 -7.80 26.13
CA ASP A 389 -16.51 -6.34 26.13
C ASP A 389 -15.26 -5.54 26.54
N THR A 390 -14.47 -6.10 27.45
CA THR A 390 -13.16 -5.59 27.85
C THR A 390 -12.10 -6.66 27.65
N VAL A 391 -10.94 -6.28 27.11
CA VAL A 391 -9.80 -7.20 26.89
C VAL A 391 -8.52 -6.56 27.45
N ASP A 392 -7.81 -7.27 28.33
CA ASP A 392 -6.46 -6.87 28.78
C ASP A 392 -5.49 -7.18 27.62
N LEU A 393 -4.80 -6.16 27.14
CA LEU A 393 -3.88 -6.24 26.00
C LEU A 393 -2.45 -5.93 26.39
N ARG A 394 -2.14 -5.97 27.70
CA ARG A 394 -0.76 -5.75 28.15
C ARG A 394 0.20 -6.75 27.52
N PRO A 395 1.43 -6.32 27.16
CA PRO A 395 2.43 -7.23 26.61
C PRO A 395 2.86 -8.31 27.61
N SER A 396 2.77 -8.03 28.91
CA SER A 396 3.12 -8.95 30.00
C SER A 396 2.05 -10.01 30.27
N GLN A 397 0.89 -9.95 29.60
CA GLN A 397 -0.17 -10.95 29.78
C GLN A 397 0.25 -12.31 29.23
N THR A 398 -0.10 -13.36 29.97
CA THR A 398 0.00 -14.74 29.48
C THR A 398 -1.17 -15.03 28.56
N TRP A 399 -0.87 -15.35 27.30
CA TRP A 399 -1.88 -15.76 26.32
C TRP A 399 -1.96 -17.29 26.29
N PRO A 400 -3.14 -17.89 26.52
CA PRO A 400 -3.30 -19.33 26.34
C PRO A 400 -3.12 -19.70 24.86
N ALA A 401 -2.95 -21.00 24.59
CA ALA A 401 -3.02 -21.49 23.23
C ALA A 401 -4.41 -21.19 22.64
N PRO A 402 -4.50 -20.78 21.36
CA PRO A 402 -5.77 -20.51 20.70
C PRO A 402 -6.74 -21.68 20.84
N ALA A 403 -7.95 -21.43 21.34
CA ALA A 403 -8.99 -22.46 21.43
C ALA A 403 -9.60 -22.73 20.05
N SER A 404 -9.74 -21.68 19.22
CA SER A 404 -10.23 -21.77 17.85
C SER A 404 -9.35 -20.92 16.91
N PRO A 405 -8.15 -21.42 16.55
CA PRO A 405 -7.25 -20.69 15.69
C PRO A 405 -7.87 -20.48 14.30
N GLN A 406 -7.89 -19.24 13.85
CA GLN A 406 -8.46 -18.87 12.55
C GLN A 406 -7.67 -17.73 11.93
N GLN A 407 -7.31 -17.89 10.65
CA GLN A 407 -6.82 -16.77 9.86
C GLN A 407 -7.96 -15.80 9.54
N VAL A 408 -7.77 -14.52 9.81
CA VAL A 408 -8.75 -13.46 9.53
C VAL A 408 -8.16 -12.35 8.68
N VAL A 409 -9.01 -11.63 7.95
CA VAL A 409 -8.62 -10.44 7.19
C VAL A 409 -8.50 -9.25 8.15
N LEU A 410 -7.46 -8.45 8.00
CA LEU A 410 -7.15 -7.28 8.84
C LEU A 410 -7.11 -5.97 8.05
N ALA A 411 -6.92 -6.05 6.73
CA ALA A 411 -7.10 -4.92 5.84
C ALA A 411 -7.74 -5.40 4.53
N ALA A 412 -8.60 -4.58 3.95
CA ALA A 412 -9.35 -4.89 2.75
C ALA A 412 -9.62 -3.64 1.91
N VAL A 413 -9.98 -3.86 0.65
CA VAL A 413 -10.40 -2.81 -0.28
C VAL A 413 -11.62 -3.26 -1.06
N ALA A 414 -12.57 -2.35 -1.26
CA ALA A 414 -13.63 -2.45 -2.26
C ALA A 414 -13.36 -1.40 -3.35
N SER A 415 -13.34 -1.79 -4.62
CA SER A 415 -13.00 -0.88 -5.74
C SER A 415 -13.79 -1.17 -7.01
N GLY A 416 -14.20 -0.13 -7.71
CA GLY A 416 -15.03 -0.19 -8.92
C GLY A 416 -16.32 0.61 -8.76
N ARG A 417 -17.41 0.14 -9.38
CA ARG A 417 -18.72 0.79 -9.31
C ARG A 417 -19.48 0.36 -8.05
N LEU A 418 -19.24 1.05 -6.94
CA LEU A 418 -19.81 0.71 -5.64
C LEU A 418 -21.32 0.98 -5.58
N SER A 419 -22.04 0.16 -4.82
CA SER A 419 -23.42 0.39 -4.41
C SER A 419 -23.44 1.09 -3.05
N SER A 420 -24.45 1.94 -2.83
CA SER A 420 -24.62 2.68 -1.57
C SER A 420 -24.69 1.72 -0.38
N ALA A 421 -24.06 2.11 0.72
CA ALA A 421 -24.15 1.41 1.99
C ALA A 421 -25.54 1.53 2.64
N PHE A 422 -26.36 2.49 2.18
CA PHE A 422 -27.69 2.78 2.70
C PHE A 422 -28.76 2.75 1.58
N PRO A 423 -28.99 1.60 0.93
CA PRO A 423 -29.90 1.50 -0.23
C PRO A 423 -31.38 1.67 0.15
N SER A 424 -31.71 1.60 1.44
CA SER A 424 -33.07 1.71 1.98
C SER A 424 -33.08 2.46 3.32
N GLY A 425 -34.28 2.67 3.86
CA GLY A 425 -34.52 3.44 5.08
C GLY A 425 -34.76 4.93 4.82
N ASP A 426 -34.99 5.68 5.90
CA ASP A 426 -35.14 7.14 5.83
C ASP A 426 -33.82 7.76 5.33
N LYS A 427 -33.91 8.58 4.29
CA LYS A 427 -32.77 9.30 3.72
C LYS A 427 -32.21 10.38 4.65
N MET A 428 -32.96 10.80 5.68
CA MET A 428 -32.57 11.85 6.63
C MET A 428 -32.16 13.18 5.95
N GLY A 429 -32.81 13.50 4.82
CA GLY A 429 -32.50 14.69 4.01
C GLY A 429 -31.22 14.56 3.15
N ILE A 430 -30.65 13.36 3.03
CA ILE A 430 -29.43 13.09 2.27
C ILE A 430 -29.77 12.28 1.03
N ASP A 431 -29.71 12.91 -0.15
CA ASP A 431 -29.93 12.22 -1.42
C ASP A 431 -28.60 11.73 -2.01
N ALA A 432 -28.42 10.41 -2.01
CA ALA A 432 -27.27 9.72 -2.58
C ALA A 432 -27.72 8.83 -3.76
N PRO A 433 -26.95 8.79 -4.86
CA PRO A 433 -27.15 7.80 -5.91
C PRO A 433 -27.09 6.36 -5.36
N ALA A 434 -27.88 5.44 -5.94
CA ALA A 434 -27.87 4.04 -5.52
C ALA A 434 -26.53 3.32 -5.81
N ARG A 435 -25.77 3.85 -6.78
CA ARG A 435 -24.41 3.43 -7.13
C ARG A 435 -23.54 4.64 -7.37
N SER A 436 -22.23 4.50 -7.18
CA SER A 436 -21.26 5.57 -7.43
C SER A 436 -21.41 6.14 -8.84
N THR A 437 -21.10 7.42 -9.06
CA THR A 437 -21.22 8.09 -10.38
C THR A 437 -20.06 7.78 -11.32
N LYS A 438 -18.92 7.35 -10.77
CA LYS A 438 -17.72 6.82 -11.44
C LYS A 438 -17.12 5.70 -10.60
N ASP A 439 -16.06 5.08 -11.07
CA ASP A 439 -15.33 4.11 -10.27
C ASP A 439 -14.72 4.82 -9.06
N THR A 440 -14.73 4.15 -7.92
CA THR A 440 -14.17 4.67 -6.68
C THR A 440 -13.66 3.51 -5.83
N ARG A 441 -13.08 3.81 -4.67
CA ARG A 441 -12.54 2.82 -3.74
C ARG A 441 -12.82 3.16 -2.29
N VAL A 442 -12.99 2.12 -1.49
CA VAL A 442 -13.04 2.17 -0.03
C VAL A 442 -11.94 1.25 0.50
N VAL A 443 -10.98 1.82 1.23
CA VAL A 443 -9.91 1.08 1.91
C VAL A 443 -10.25 0.99 3.39
N LEU A 444 -10.15 -0.21 3.97
CA LEU A 444 -10.25 -0.44 5.39
C LEU A 444 -8.95 -1.08 5.89
N ILE A 445 -8.29 -0.41 6.83
CA ILE A 445 -7.23 -1.00 7.66
C ILE A 445 -7.82 -1.08 9.07
N ALA A 446 -8.21 -2.29 9.47
CA ALA A 446 -8.98 -2.51 10.68
C ALA A 446 -8.10 -2.51 11.93
N SER A 447 -7.32 -1.45 12.15
CA SER A 447 -6.33 -1.33 13.23
C SER A 447 -6.42 0.03 13.90
N SER A 448 -6.83 0.04 15.17
CA SER A 448 -7.25 1.26 15.87
C SER A 448 -6.13 2.25 16.17
N GLN A 449 -4.89 1.78 16.21
CA GLN A 449 -3.71 2.62 16.42
C GLN A 449 -2.70 2.48 15.27
N PHE A 450 -3.16 2.14 14.07
CA PHE A 450 -2.30 2.02 12.90
C PHE A 450 -1.51 3.30 12.63
N LEU A 451 -2.15 4.47 12.74
CA LEU A 451 -1.53 5.77 12.48
C LEU A 451 -0.93 6.41 13.74
N ALA A 452 -0.46 5.61 14.70
CA ALA A 452 0.18 6.06 15.93
C ALA A 452 1.33 5.13 16.34
N ASN A 453 2.14 5.55 17.30
CA ASN A 453 2.98 4.62 18.07
C ASN A 453 2.17 4.16 19.30
N PRO A 454 1.59 2.95 19.28
CA PRO A 454 0.75 2.47 20.39
C PRO A 454 1.53 2.31 21.69
N VAL A 455 2.83 1.97 21.60
CA VAL A 455 3.71 1.87 22.76
C VAL A 455 3.89 3.25 23.40
N GLN A 456 4.22 4.27 22.60
CA GLN A 456 4.34 5.65 23.09
C GLN A 456 3.04 6.19 23.68
N ARG A 457 1.92 5.90 23.00
CA ARG A 457 0.60 6.41 23.38
C ARG A 457 0.12 5.80 24.69
N ALA A 458 0.39 4.52 24.95
CA ALA A 458 0.11 3.88 26.23
C ALA A 458 1.10 4.31 27.33
N ALA A 459 2.37 4.55 26.98
CA ALA A 459 3.43 4.85 27.95
C ALA A 459 3.30 6.22 28.62
N ARG A 460 2.85 7.26 27.89
CA ARG A 460 2.81 8.63 28.41
C ARG A 460 1.80 8.77 29.55
N ALA A 461 2.17 9.38 30.67
CA ALA A 461 1.15 9.76 31.65
C ALA A 461 0.09 10.70 31.01
N PRO A 462 -1.19 10.59 31.39
CA PRO A 462 -2.18 11.61 31.05
C PRO A 462 -1.77 12.92 31.72
N SER A 463 -1.11 13.83 31.01
CA SER A 463 -0.63 15.09 31.60
C SER A 463 -1.47 16.28 31.13
N ALA A 464 -1.91 17.10 32.08
CA ALA A 464 -2.49 18.43 31.85
C ALA A 464 -1.42 19.55 31.88
N ALA A 465 -0.13 19.22 31.96
CA ALA A 465 0.96 20.18 32.16
C ALA A 465 1.76 20.45 30.85
N PRO A 466 2.27 21.68 30.64
CA PRO A 466 3.08 22.01 29.47
C PRO A 466 4.39 21.22 29.39
N ALA A 467 4.80 20.91 28.16
CA ALA A 467 5.81 19.94 27.74
C ALA A 467 7.29 20.22 28.12
N ALA A 468 7.58 20.92 29.22
CA ALA A 468 8.96 21.27 29.59
C ALA A 468 9.70 20.13 30.34
N PHE A 469 8.98 19.25 31.04
CA PHE A 469 9.55 18.09 31.72
C PHE A 469 8.54 16.92 31.70
N PRO A 470 8.74 15.87 30.87
CA PRO A 470 7.88 14.70 30.92
C PRO A 470 8.21 13.87 32.18
N THR A 471 7.71 14.32 33.33
CA THR A 471 7.73 13.53 34.56
C THR A 471 6.47 12.66 34.60
N GLY A 472 6.64 11.35 34.47
CA GLY A 472 5.55 10.36 34.61
C GLY A 472 5.30 9.52 33.36
N GLY A 473 4.71 8.33 33.56
CA GLY A 473 4.43 7.33 32.52
C GLY A 473 4.96 5.95 32.92
N ASP A 474 4.71 4.95 32.07
CA ASP A 474 5.25 3.59 32.25
C ASP A 474 6.67 3.52 31.69
N GLU A 475 7.66 3.35 32.58
CA GLU A 475 9.08 3.36 32.22
C GLU A 475 9.46 2.25 31.23
N ALA A 476 8.84 1.06 31.34
CA ALA A 476 9.13 -0.07 30.48
C ALA A 476 8.65 0.19 29.04
N LEU A 477 7.44 0.71 28.88
CA LEU A 477 6.90 1.10 27.57
C LEU A 477 7.65 2.31 26.99
N LEU A 478 8.02 3.30 27.81
CA LEU A 478 8.82 4.45 27.37
C LEU A 478 10.18 4.02 26.80
N MET A 479 10.79 2.98 27.39
CA MET A 479 12.05 2.42 26.90
C MET A 479 11.92 1.70 25.54
N LEU A 480 10.76 1.07 25.28
CA LEU A 480 10.50 0.34 24.03
C LEU A 480 10.03 1.25 22.89
N SER A 481 9.42 2.39 23.21
CA SER A 481 8.83 3.30 22.22
C SER A 481 9.79 3.74 21.09
N PRO A 482 11.05 4.16 21.35
CA PRO A 482 12.00 4.50 20.29
C PRO A 482 12.27 3.34 19.35
N SER A 483 12.43 2.11 19.88
CA SER A 483 12.64 0.91 19.08
C SER A 483 11.42 0.56 18.23
N TYR A 484 10.20 0.77 18.74
CA TYR A 484 8.99 0.61 17.92
C TYR A 484 8.99 1.64 16.78
N ALA A 485 9.26 2.90 17.09
CA ALA A 485 9.28 3.98 16.11
C ALA A 485 10.27 3.73 14.97
N GLN A 486 11.51 3.36 15.31
CA GLN A 486 12.56 3.10 14.32
C GLN A 486 12.26 1.89 13.43
N ASN A 487 11.70 0.81 14.00
CA ASN A 487 11.59 -0.47 13.29
C ASN A 487 10.23 -0.70 12.62
N LYS A 488 9.16 -0.01 13.05
CA LYS A 488 7.78 -0.30 12.63
C LYS A 488 7.06 0.89 12.00
N LEU A 489 7.32 2.12 12.44
CA LEU A 489 6.61 3.29 11.92
C LEU A 489 7.01 3.68 10.50
N ILE A 490 8.21 3.30 10.02
CA ILE A 490 8.61 3.56 8.63
C ILE A 490 7.61 2.92 7.66
N ASN A 491 7.30 1.63 7.85
CA ASN A 491 6.33 0.93 6.99
C ASN A 491 4.91 1.47 7.16
N THR A 492 4.57 1.97 8.36
CA THR A 492 3.30 2.67 8.60
C THR A 492 3.21 3.98 7.81
N ILE A 493 4.25 4.79 7.83
CA ILE A 493 4.33 6.06 7.09
C ILE A 493 4.25 5.79 5.59
N LEU A 494 4.97 4.78 5.10
CA LEU A 494 4.93 4.37 3.70
C LEU A 494 3.52 3.88 3.31
N ALA A 495 2.90 3.01 4.10
CA ALA A 495 1.53 2.53 3.86
C ALA A 495 0.51 3.68 3.87
N PHE A 496 0.66 4.65 4.79
CA PHE A 496 -0.21 5.82 4.85
C PHE A 496 -0.03 6.71 3.62
N LYS A 497 1.22 7.05 3.26
CA LYS A 497 1.55 7.80 2.04
C LYS A 497 1.00 7.09 0.79
N ASN A 498 1.19 5.78 0.69
CA ASN A 498 0.67 4.96 -0.39
C ASN A 498 -0.87 4.95 -0.43
N THR A 499 -1.53 5.05 0.72
CA THR A 499 -2.98 5.23 0.80
C THR A 499 -3.39 6.59 0.26
N LEU A 500 -2.71 7.68 0.64
CA LEU A 500 -2.98 9.04 0.11
C LEU A 500 -2.86 9.07 -1.41
N ASP A 501 -1.80 8.46 -1.91
CA ASP A 501 -1.57 8.23 -3.33
C ASP A 501 -2.75 7.49 -3.97
N TYR A 502 -3.12 6.33 -3.42
CA TYR A 502 -4.22 5.53 -3.94
C TYR A 502 -5.58 6.26 -3.92
N LEU A 503 -5.83 7.13 -2.93
CA LEU A 503 -6.98 8.01 -2.93
C LEU A 503 -6.89 9.04 -4.07
N GLY A 504 -5.73 9.66 -4.28
CA GLY A 504 -5.52 10.68 -5.31
C GLY A 504 -5.36 10.17 -6.75
N PHE A 505 -5.28 8.85 -6.97
CA PHE A 505 -5.13 8.29 -8.30
C PHE A 505 -6.36 8.53 -9.19
N GLU A 506 -6.13 8.68 -10.48
CA GLU A 506 -7.20 8.53 -11.47
C GLU A 506 -7.55 7.04 -11.64
N ASP A 507 -8.77 6.73 -12.10
CA ASP A 507 -9.33 5.37 -12.03
C ASP A 507 -8.51 4.32 -12.80
N ASP A 508 -7.80 4.73 -13.84
CA ASP A 508 -6.97 3.87 -14.67
C ASP A 508 -5.56 3.64 -14.12
N PHE A 509 -5.17 4.31 -13.03
CA PHE A 509 -3.85 4.13 -12.43
C PHE A 509 -3.66 2.72 -11.85
N THR A 510 -4.76 2.05 -11.47
CA THR A 510 -4.72 0.66 -11.03
C THR A 510 -4.42 -0.34 -12.14
N GLU A 511 -4.57 0.04 -13.41
CA GLU A 511 -4.19 -0.79 -14.57
C GLU A 511 -2.68 -0.96 -14.70
N CYS A 512 -1.90 -0.08 -14.07
CA CYS A 512 -0.43 -0.08 -14.15
C CYS A 512 0.22 -1.13 -13.24
N LEU A 513 -0.58 -1.80 -12.41
CA LEU A 513 -0.13 -2.90 -11.56
C LEU A 513 -0.12 -4.19 -12.37
N PRO A 514 0.84 -5.10 -12.10
CA PRO A 514 0.83 -6.42 -12.71
C PRO A 514 -0.48 -7.13 -12.34
N THR A 515 -1.20 -7.58 -13.35
CA THR A 515 -2.34 -8.47 -13.13
C THR A 515 -1.83 -9.83 -12.68
N GLY A 516 -2.62 -10.61 -11.92
CA GLY A 516 -2.18 -11.92 -11.41
C GLY A 516 -1.68 -12.92 -12.46
N ALA A 517 -1.90 -12.66 -13.75
CA ALA A 517 -1.35 -13.42 -14.87
C ALA A 517 0.15 -13.17 -15.13
N ASP A 518 0.67 -11.99 -14.76
CA ASP A 518 2.07 -11.61 -14.93
C ASP A 518 2.95 -12.01 -13.73
N ALA A 519 2.34 -12.26 -12.58
CA ALA A 519 3.04 -12.69 -11.36
C ALA A 519 3.45 -14.18 -11.34
N GLY A 520 3.12 -14.93 -12.40
CA GLY A 520 3.39 -16.36 -12.54
C GLY A 520 4.24 -16.72 -13.76
N ARG A 521 4.99 -15.77 -14.33
CA ARG A 521 5.90 -16.03 -15.45
C ARG A 521 7.35 -15.73 -15.10
#